data_AF-A0A6A4QBZ7-F1
#
_entry.id   AF-A0A6A4QBZ7-F1
#
_cell.length_a   1.000
_cell.length_b   1.000
_cell.length_c   1.000
_cell.angle_alpha   90.00
_cell.angle_beta   90.00
_cell.angle_gamma   90.00
#
_symmetry.space_group_name_H-M   'P 1'
#
loop_
_entity.id
_entity.type
_entity.pdbx_description
1 polymer ?
#
loop_
_entity_poly.entity_id
_entity_poly.type
_entity_poly.pdbx_seq_one_letter_code
_entity_poly.pdbx_strand_id
1 'polypeptide(L)' 'MSSMKSNFIVDASDGRDIIDIIPPGPELLVSEGEPIKLDQPLTSNPNVGGFGQGDAEIVLQDPLCVQGLLFFLVSEH' A
#
# COMPACT_ATOMS: atom_id res chain seq x y z
N MET A 1 26.91 6.58 11.54
CA MET A 1 26.51 5.82 10.33
C MET A 1 25.81 6.76 9.38
N SER A 2 26.08 6.57 8.08
CA SER A 2 26.05 7.58 7.02
C SER A 2 24.63 8.01 6.60
N SER A 3 24.32 9.31 6.73
CA SER A 3 23.22 9.94 5.99
C SER A 3 23.74 10.22 4.59
N MET A 4 23.43 9.34 3.63
CA MET A 4 23.76 9.56 2.23
C MET A 4 22.73 10.55 1.69
N LYS A 5 23.06 11.84 1.79
CA LYS A 5 22.30 12.95 1.19
C LYS A 5 22.62 12.96 -0.30
N SER A 6 21.71 12.50 -1.16
CA SER A 6 21.80 12.76 -2.59
C SER A 6 21.13 14.10 -2.87
N ASN A 7 21.93 15.10 -3.26
CA ASN A 7 21.43 16.39 -3.70
C ASN A 7 21.12 16.31 -5.20
N PHE A 8 19.87 16.43 -5.59
CA PHE A 8 19.50 16.58 -7.00
C PHE A 8 19.33 18.06 -7.29
N ILE A 9 19.97 18.55 -8.36
CA ILE A 9 19.74 19.89 -8.91
C ILE A 9 18.80 19.70 -10.09
N VAL A 10 17.53 20.07 -9.91
CA VAL A 10 16.57 20.12 -11.01
C VAL A 10 16.65 21.52 -11.59
N ASP A 11 17.18 21.66 -12.80
CA ASP A 11 17.11 22.91 -13.56
C ASP A 11 15.67 23.07 -14.05
N ALA A 12 14.83 23.67 -13.21
CA ALA A 12 13.53 24.13 -13.66
C ALA A 12 13.79 25.16 -14.76
N SER A 13 13.00 25.13 -15.84
CA SER A 13 13.04 26.08 -16.98
C SER A 13 13.12 27.58 -16.62
N ASP A 14 12.96 27.90 -15.34
CA ASP A 14 12.91 29.21 -14.71
C ASP A 14 14.25 29.60 -14.04
N GLY A 15 15.32 28.81 -14.17
CA GLY A 15 16.64 29.09 -13.62
C GLY A 15 16.72 29.03 -12.09
N ARG A 16 15.86 28.21 -11.46
CA ARG A 16 15.82 28.01 -10.01
C ARG A 16 16.36 26.62 -9.67
N ASP A 17 17.40 26.59 -8.84
CA ASP A 17 17.92 25.34 -8.27
C ASP A 17 16.90 24.80 -7.26
N ILE A 18 16.31 23.64 -7.58
CA ILE A 18 15.48 22.89 -6.63
C ILE A 18 16.34 21.78 -6.05
N ILE A 19 16.47 21.77 -4.72
CA ILE A 19 17.13 20.70 -3.96
C ILE A 19 16.02 19.79 -3.39
N ASP A 20 16.01 18.54 -3.82
CA ASP A 20 15.18 17.49 -3.21
C ASP A 20 16.03 16.61 -2.29
N ILE A 21 15.48 16.19 -1.15
CA ILE A 21 16.16 15.38 -0.15
C ILE A 21 15.43 14.04 -0.04
N ILE A 22 16.11 12.98 -0.48
CA ILE A 22 15.58 11.62 -0.43
C ILE A 22 16.00 10.96 0.89
N PRO A 23 15.06 10.49 1.73
CA PRO A 23 15.39 9.75 2.94
C PRO A 23 15.97 8.35 2.61
N PRO A 24 16.71 7.72 3.53
CA PRO A 24 17.23 6.36 3.31
C PRO A 24 16.09 5.34 3.21
N GLY A 25 16.26 4.33 2.35
CA GLY A 25 15.34 3.19 2.20
C GLY A 25 15.04 2.85 0.75
N PRO A 26 14.39 3.74 -0.02
CA PRO A 26 14.16 3.56 -1.46
C PRO A 26 15.46 3.50 -2.27
N GLU A 27 15.47 2.73 -3.36
CA GLU A 27 16.59 2.68 -4.30
C GLU A 27 16.47 3.82 -5.32
N LEU A 28 17.58 4.47 -5.68
CA LEU A 28 17.58 5.53 -6.70
C LEU A 28 17.42 4.94 -8.10
N LEU A 29 16.56 5.56 -8.91
CA LEU A 29 16.30 5.13 -10.30
C LEU A 29 17.03 5.99 -11.34
N VAL A 30 17.58 7.14 -10.92
CA VAL A 30 18.21 8.12 -11.81
C VAL A 30 19.69 8.28 -11.48
N SER A 31 20.49 8.61 -12.49
CA SER A 31 21.93 8.89 -12.33
C SER A 31 22.24 10.38 -12.25
N GLU A 32 23.40 10.74 -11.72
CA GLU A 32 23.89 12.12 -11.74
C GLU A 32 23.97 12.66 -13.18
N GLY A 33 23.40 13.85 -13.41
CA GLY A 33 23.41 14.52 -14.72
C GLY A 33 22.37 14.01 -15.73
N GLU A 34 21.52 13.05 -15.35
CA GLU A 34 20.42 12.59 -16.20
C GLU A 34 19.29 13.64 -16.27
N PRO A 35 18.76 13.97 -17.46
CA PRO A 35 17.63 14.88 -17.57
C PRO A 35 16.35 14.22 -17.05
N ILE A 36 15.67 14.86 -16.10
CA ILE A 36 14.42 14.37 -15.51
C ILE A 36 13.23 15.24 -15.95
N LYS A 37 12.05 14.63 -16.03
CA LYS A 37 10.79 15.35 -16.31
C LYS A 37 10.09 15.74 -15.01
N LEU A 38 9.18 16.73 -15.10
CA LEU A 38 8.26 17.03 -13.99
C LEU A 38 7.48 15.75 -13.61
N ASP A 39 7.35 15.51 -12.30
CA ASP A 39 6.69 14.35 -11.70
C ASP A 39 7.32 12.97 -12.03
N GLN A 40 8.52 12.95 -12.61
CA GLN A 40 9.27 11.70 -12.79
C GLN A 40 9.71 11.15 -11.42
N PRO A 41 9.44 9.87 -11.10
CA PRO A 41 9.88 9.27 -9.84
C PRO A 41 11.41 9.12 -9.82
N LEU A 42 12.05 9.59 -8.75
CA LEU A 42 13.50 9.49 -8.54
C LEU A 42 13.89 8.18 -7.83
N THR A 43 12.94 7.52 -7.16
CA THR A 43 13.17 6.31 -6.38
C THR A 43 12.22 5.18 -6.73
N SER A 44 12.64 3.96 -6.44
CA SER A 44 11.74 2.81 -6.39
C SER A 44 10.72 2.96 -5.25
N ASN A 45 9.63 2.20 -5.32
CA ASN A 45 8.70 2.07 -4.21
C ASN A 45 9.11 0.85 -3.36
N PRO A 46 9.69 1.02 -2.16
CA PRO A 46 10.10 -0.10 -1.32
C PRO A 46 8.93 -0.77 -0.60
N ASN A 47 7.70 -0.23 -0.70
CA ASN A 47 6.54 -0.82 -0.05
C ASN A 47 6.18 -2.17 -0.69
N VAL A 48 6.41 -3.24 0.07
CA VAL A 48 6.00 -4.62 -0.27
C VAL A 48 4.68 -5.03 0.42
N GLY A 49 4.12 -4.15 1.25
CA GLY A 49 2.85 -4.37 1.93
C GLY A 49 1.66 -3.93 1.09
N GLY A 50 0.48 -4.40 1.50
CA GLY A 50 -0.80 -3.96 0.95
C GLY A 50 -1.86 -4.00 2.05
N PHE A 51 -2.76 -3.03 2.04
CA PHE A 51 -3.94 -3.08 2.89
C PHE A 51 -5.03 -3.89 2.18
N GLY A 52 -5.67 -4.80 2.90
CA GLY A 52 -6.77 -5.63 2.41
C GLY A 52 -7.99 -5.49 3.31
N GLN A 53 -9.18 -5.48 2.70
CA GLN A 53 -10.46 -5.48 3.41
C GLN A 53 -11.16 -6.82 3.14
N GLY A 54 -11.86 -7.34 4.14
CA GLY A 54 -12.66 -8.56 4.01
C GLY A 54 -14.00 -8.33 4.67
N ASP A 55 -15.06 -8.74 3.97
CA ASP A 55 -16.42 -8.73 4.51
C ASP A 55 -16.72 -10.09 5.14
N ALA A 56 -17.56 -10.08 6.18
CA ALA A 56 -18.05 -11.28 6.84
C ALA A 56 -19.51 -11.11 7.21
N GLU A 57 -20.26 -12.20 7.12
CA GLU A 57 -21.64 -12.29 7.55
C GLU A 57 -21.75 -13.16 8.80
N ILE A 58 -22.64 -12.80 9.71
CA ILE A 58 -22.98 -13.60 10.88
C ILE A 58 -24.48 -13.78 10.94
N VAL A 59 -24.92 -15.01 11.23
CA VAL A 59 -26.33 -15.30 11.49
C VAL A 59 -26.52 -15.51 12.99
N LEU A 60 -27.29 -14.63 13.62
CA LEU A 60 -27.72 -14.83 15.00
C LEU A 60 -28.90 -15.80 15.02
N GLN A 61 -28.61 -17.07 15.30
CA GLN A 61 -29.61 -18.14 15.30
C GLN A 61 -30.32 -18.31 16.64
N ASP A 62 -31.63 -18.54 16.59
CA ASP A 62 -32.43 -19.02 17.73
C ASP A 62 -32.26 -20.56 17.88
N PRO A 63 -31.79 -21.06 19.05
CA PRO A 63 -31.71 -22.50 19.31
C PRO A 63 -33.01 -23.26 19.11
N LEU A 64 -34.18 -22.63 19.30
CA LEU A 64 -35.48 -23.27 19.09
C LEU A 64 -35.75 -23.57 17.62
N CYS A 65 -35.26 -22.72 16.70
CA CYS A 65 -35.38 -22.96 15.26
C CYS A 65 -34.62 -24.24 14.85
N VAL A 66 -33.41 -24.42 15.38
CA VAL A 66 -32.60 -25.64 15.12
C VAL A 66 -33.22 -26.87 15.78
N GLN A 67 -33.74 -26.75 17.00
CA GLN A 67 -34.44 -27.86 17.68
C GLN A 67 -35.70 -28.28 16.93
N GLY A 68 -36.50 -27.33 16.45
CA GLY A 68 -37.67 -27.59 15.62
C GLY A 68 -37.31 -28.29 14.32
N LEU A 69 -36.24 -27.84 13.65
CA LEU A 69 -35.70 -28.49 12.45
C LEU A 69 -35.29 -29.96 12.73
N LEU A 70 -34.59 -30.21 13.84
CA LEU A 70 -34.15 -31.56 14.21
C LEU A 70 -35.33 -32.49 14.52
N PHE A 71 -36.33 -31.99 15.26
CA PHE A 71 -37.54 -32.77 15.56
C PHE A 71 -38.29 -33.15 14.28
N PHE A 72 -38.48 -32.19 13.36
CA PHE A 72 -39.14 -32.43 12.08
C PHE A 72 -38.44 -33.53 11.25
N LEU A 73 -37.11 -33.52 11.21
CA LEU A 73 -36.34 -34.53 10.46
C LEU A 73 -36.46 -35.94 11.03
N VAL A 74 -36.66 -36.07 12.35
CA VAL A 74 -36.78 -37.37 13.02
C VAL A 74 -38.25 -37.85 13.08
N SER A 75 -39.23 -36.94 13.01
CA SER A 75 -40.66 -37.30 13.08
C SER A 75 -41.20 -38.01 11.83
N GLU A 76 -40.51 -37.91 10.70
CA GLU A 76 -40.89 -38.56 9.43
C GLU A 76 -40.22 -39.93 9.23
N HIS A 77 -39.69 -40.53 10.30
CA HIS A 77 -39.08 -41.87 10.34
C HIS A 77 -39.82 -42.79 11.32
#